data_AF-A0A653R1M0-F1
#
_entry.id   AF-A0A653R1M0-F1
#
_cell.length_a   1.000
_cell.length_b   1.000
_cell.length_c   1.000
_cell.angle_alpha   90.00
_cell.angle_beta   90.00
_cell.angle_gamma   90.00
#
_symmetry.space_group_name_H-M   'P 1'
#
loop_
_entity.id
_entity.type
_entity.pdbx_description
1 polymer ?
#
loop_
_entity_poly.entity_id
_entity_poly.type
_entity_poly.pdbx_seq_one_letter_code
_entity_poly.pdbx_strand_id
1 'polypeptide(L)'
;MRIDSAKWVHLPNTYEKKTQVEPKPAQSSQTDQLSISAEARARFEEPVKHPDRLAKIDALKAEIDAGTYSRDAREIAKRFLQG
;
A
#
# COMPACT_ATOMS: atom_id res chain seq x y z
N MET A 1 16.45 61.99 -50.93
CA MET A 1 15.86 60.78 -50.34
C MET A 1 15.98 60.91 -48.82
N ARG A 2 14.87 61.05 -48.09
CA ARG A 2 14.85 61.15 -46.62
C ARG A 2 14.32 59.81 -46.09
N ILE A 3 15.08 59.16 -45.23
CA ILE A 3 14.68 57.88 -44.62
C ILE A 3 14.01 58.22 -43.29
N ASP A 4 12.69 57.98 -43.20
CA ASP A 4 11.93 58.20 -41.96
C ASP A 4 12.28 57.13 -40.92
N SER A 5 12.93 57.56 -39.85
CA SER A 5 13.33 56.72 -38.70
C SER A 5 12.16 56.25 -37.84
N ALA A 6 10.97 56.84 -38.01
CA ALA A 6 9.77 56.51 -37.23
C ALA A 6 9.23 55.09 -37.49
N LYS A 7 9.58 54.46 -38.62
CA LYS A 7 9.11 53.10 -38.94
C LYS A 7 9.79 52.00 -38.12
N TRP A 8 10.86 52.31 -37.39
CA TRP A 8 11.68 51.33 -36.66
C TRP A 8 11.43 51.32 -35.15
N VAL A 9 10.48 52.12 -34.65
CA VAL A 9 10.21 52.30 -33.22
C VAL A 9 9.46 51.11 -32.60
N HIS A 10 8.94 50.19 -33.42
CA HIS A 10 8.15 49.04 -32.96
C HIS A 10 8.80 47.67 -33.20
N LEU A 11 10.13 47.60 -33.28
CA LEU A 11 10.80 46.30 -33.30
C LEU A 11 10.70 45.67 -31.90
N PRO A 12 9.99 44.54 -31.73
CA PRO A 12 9.93 43.88 -30.43
C PRO A 12 11.33 43.38 -30.08
N ASN A 13 11.85 43.80 -28.92
CA ASN A 13 13.18 43.44 -28.44
C ASN A 13 13.25 41.92 -28.19
N THR A 14 13.88 41.16 -29.09
CA THR A 14 13.82 39.68 -29.12
C THR A 14 14.67 39.00 -28.05
N TYR A 15 15.47 39.76 -27.28
CA TYR A 15 16.44 39.21 -26.32
C TYR A 15 16.04 39.39 -24.85
N GLU A 16 14.81 39.84 -24.56
CA GLU A 16 14.35 39.93 -23.18
C GLU A 16 13.87 38.56 -22.68
N LYS A 17 14.64 37.97 -21.74
CA LYS A 17 14.27 36.74 -21.05
C LYS A 17 13.05 36.98 -20.17
N LYS A 18 11.85 36.67 -20.68
CA LYS A 18 10.64 36.54 -19.85
C LYS A 18 10.79 35.34 -18.93
N THR A 19 11.30 35.60 -17.72
CA THR A 19 11.46 34.57 -16.69
C THR A 19 10.39 34.77 -15.64
N GLN A 20 9.17 34.31 -15.92
CA GLN A 20 8.22 33.94 -14.89
C GLN A 20 7.83 32.50 -15.16
N VAL A 21 8.56 31.59 -14.54
CA VAL A 21 8.17 30.19 -14.45
C VAL A 21 7.21 30.11 -13.29
N GLU A 22 5.92 29.92 -13.57
CA GLU A 22 4.96 29.61 -12.50
C GLU A 22 5.40 28.32 -11.78
N PRO A 23 5.36 28.28 -10.43
CA PRO A 23 5.72 27.08 -9.70
C PRO A 23 4.69 25.99 -10.01
N LYS A 24 5.14 24.95 -10.70
CA LYS A 24 4.33 23.74 -10.97
C LYS A 24 3.88 23.16 -9.62
N PRO A 25 2.59 22.88 -9.39
CA PRO A 25 2.14 22.31 -8.13
C PRO A 25 2.85 20.96 -7.92
N ALA A 26 3.37 20.75 -6.72
CA ALA A 26 4.01 19.49 -6.36
C ALA A 26 3.02 18.35 -6.56
N GLN A 27 3.37 17.38 -7.42
CA GLN A 27 2.59 16.17 -7.57
C GLN A 27 2.59 15.43 -6.23
N SER A 28 1.41 15.24 -5.65
CA SER A 28 1.27 14.37 -4.49
C SER A 28 1.64 12.94 -4.91
N SER A 29 2.63 12.36 -4.24
CA SER A 29 2.90 10.93 -4.38
C SER A 29 1.68 10.18 -3.83
N GLN A 30 0.87 9.61 -4.70
CA GLN A 30 -0.15 8.66 -4.26
C GLN A 30 0.59 7.41 -3.77
N THR A 31 0.49 7.16 -2.48
CA THR A 31 0.99 5.91 -1.88
C THR A 31 -0.02 4.82 -2.21
N ASP A 32 0.46 3.72 -2.78
CA ASP A 32 -0.38 2.55 -3.02
C ASP A 32 -0.99 2.09 -1.68
N GLN A 33 -2.32 2.00 -1.64
CA GLN A 33 -3.05 1.56 -0.46
C GLN A 33 -3.71 0.21 -0.75
N LEU A 34 -3.29 -0.81 0.00
CA LEU A 34 -3.89 -2.13 -0.06
C LEU A 34 -5.07 -2.19 0.91
N SER A 35 -6.30 -2.07 0.40
CA SER A 35 -7.52 -2.32 1.20
C SER A 35 -8.03 -3.73 0.97
N ILE A 36 -8.31 -4.46 2.05
CA ILE A 36 -8.99 -5.77 1.99
C ILE A 36 -10.42 -5.54 1.48
N SER A 37 -10.87 -6.35 0.53
CA SER A 37 -12.25 -6.26 0.00
C SER A 37 -13.28 -6.50 1.11
N ALA A 38 -14.44 -5.86 0.99
CA ALA A 38 -15.53 -6.03 1.96
C ALA A 38 -15.93 -7.52 2.12
N GLU A 39 -15.92 -8.29 1.02
CA GLU A 39 -16.19 -9.72 1.02
C GLU A 39 -15.14 -10.54 1.78
N ALA A 40 -13.85 -10.19 1.65
CA ALA A 40 -12.80 -10.88 2.38
C ALA A 40 -12.90 -10.61 3.89
N ARG A 41 -13.24 -9.37 4.30
CA ARG A 41 -13.51 -9.05 5.70
C ARG A 41 -14.69 -9.86 6.26
N ALA A 42 -15.79 -9.95 5.51
CA ALA A 42 -16.96 -10.72 5.93
C ALA A 42 -16.63 -12.20 6.21
N ARG A 43 -15.76 -12.83 5.40
CA ARG A 43 -15.32 -14.21 5.64
C ARG A 43 -14.50 -14.41 6.92
N PHE A 44 -13.80 -13.38 7.40
CA PHE A 44 -13.08 -13.42 8.66
C PHE A 44 -13.99 -13.13 9.86
N GLU A 45 -14.98 -12.27 9.68
CA GLU A 45 -15.95 -11.89 10.72
C GLU A 45 -17.07 -12.92 10.89
N GLU A 46 -17.24 -13.85 9.94
CA GLU A 46 -18.17 -14.96 10.11
C GLU A 46 -17.84 -15.74 11.40
N PRO A 47 -18.78 -15.83 12.36
CA PRO A 47 -18.54 -16.47 13.64
C PRO A 47 -18.13 -17.92 13.41
N VAL A 48 -17.09 -18.35 14.13
CA VAL A 48 -16.43 -19.65 14.01
C VAL A 48 -17.48 -20.78 14.00
N LYS A 49 -17.80 -21.30 12.80
CA LYS A 49 -18.85 -22.31 12.55
C LYS A 49 -18.56 -23.69 13.16
N HIS A 50 -17.50 -23.83 13.96
CA HIS A 50 -16.96 -25.11 14.40
C HIS A 50 -16.74 -25.11 15.92
N PRO A 51 -17.76 -25.44 16.72
CA PRO A 51 -17.64 -25.52 18.18
C PRO A 51 -16.56 -26.51 18.61
N ASP A 52 -16.42 -27.64 17.90
CA ASP A 52 -15.39 -28.65 18.18
C ASP A 52 -13.96 -28.09 18.03
N ARG A 53 -13.77 -27.18 17.07
CA ARG A 53 -12.48 -26.54 16.84
C ARG A 53 -12.15 -25.56 17.96
N LEU A 54 -13.14 -24.80 18.45
CA LEU A 54 -12.97 -23.89 19.57
C LEU A 54 -12.58 -24.66 20.84
N ALA A 55 -13.31 -25.72 21.17
CA ALA A 55 -13.02 -26.57 22.32
C ALA A 55 -11.59 -27.14 22.26
N LYS A 56 -11.16 -27.58 21.07
CA LYS A 56 -9.79 -28.07 20.85
C LYS A 56 -8.72 -27.00 21.03
N ILE A 57 -8.99 -25.77 20.58
CA ILE A 57 -8.06 -24.65 20.76
C ILE A 57 -7.92 -24.31 22.24
N ASP A 58 -9.02 -24.28 22.98
CA ASP A 58 -9.00 -23.94 24.41
C ASP A 58 -8.31 -25.01 25.24
N ALA A 59 -8.50 -26.30 24.92
CA ALA A 59 -7.74 -27.39 25.54
C ALA A 59 -6.23 -27.26 25.28
N LEU A 60 -5.83 -26.96 24.03
CA LEU A 60 -4.42 -26.76 23.68
C LEU A 60 -3.81 -25.56 24.41
N LYS A 61 -4.56 -24.46 24.56
CA LYS A 61 -4.08 -23.30 25.33
C LYS A 61 -3.85 -23.68 26.79
N ALA A 62 -4.76 -24.43 27.40
CA ALA A 62 -4.60 -24.89 28.78
C ALA A 62 -3.37 -25.78 28.97
N GLU A 63 -3.07 -26.68 28.03
CA GLU A 63 -1.85 -27.51 28.05
C GLU A 63 -0.57 -26.67 27.91
N ILE A 64 -0.61 -25.60 27.11
CA ILE A 64 0.51 -24.67 26.93
C ILE A 64 0.75 -23.88 28.23
N ASP A 65 -0.32 -23.33 28.83
CA ASP A 65 -0.24 -22.57 30.07
C ASP A 65 0.24 -23.44 31.24
N ALA A 66 -0.13 -24.73 31.25
CA ALA A 66 0.34 -25.72 32.21
C ALA A 66 1.80 -26.17 31.96
N GLY A 67 2.42 -25.80 30.84
CA GLY A 67 3.77 -26.21 30.46
C GLY A 67 3.91 -27.69 30.10
N THR A 68 2.80 -28.41 29.91
CA THR A 68 2.78 -29.84 29.56
C THR A 68 2.63 -30.07 28.07
N TYR A 69 2.38 -29.02 27.29
CA TYR A 69 2.30 -29.10 25.84
C TYR A 69 3.65 -29.50 25.23
N SER A 70 3.72 -30.71 24.69
CA SER A 70 4.87 -31.20 23.94
C SER A 70 4.38 -31.97 22.71
N ARG A 71 5.03 -31.72 21.57
CA ARG A 71 4.65 -32.31 20.29
C ARG A 71 5.83 -33.03 19.67
N ASP A 72 5.58 -34.22 19.12
CA ASP A 72 6.61 -35.01 18.45
C ASP A 72 7.05 -34.32 17.14
N ALA A 73 8.36 -34.10 17.02
CA ALA A 73 9.01 -33.54 15.84
C ALA A 73 8.74 -34.37 14.57
N ARG A 74 8.58 -35.70 14.70
CA ARG A 74 8.28 -36.58 13.55
C ARG A 74 6.89 -36.31 12.98
N GLU A 75 5.90 -36.04 13.83
CA GLU A 75 4.57 -35.68 13.39
C GLU A 75 4.53 -34.31 12.69
N ILE A 76 5.34 -33.37 13.19
CA ILE A 76 5.50 -32.06 12.57
C ILE A 76 6.08 -32.24 11.16
N ALA A 77 7.18 -32.99 11.02
CA ALA A 77 7.83 -33.23 9.73
C ALA A 77 6.91 -33.88 8.69
N LYS A 78 6.06 -34.86 9.11
CA LYS A 78 5.07 -35.49 8.23
C LYS A 78 4.12 -34.48 7.57
N ARG A 79 3.74 -33.41 8.26
CA ARG A 79 2.84 -32.37 7.71
C ARG A 79 3.49 -31.54 6.60
N PHE A 80 4.80 -31.36 6.64
CA PHE A 80 5.52 -30.56 5.65
C PHE A 80 5.92 -31.38 4.42
N LEU A 81 6.06 -32.71 4.56
CA LEU A 81 6.40 -33.59 3.43
C LEU A 81 5.20 -34.02 2.57
N GLN A 82 3.97 -33.93 3.08
CA GLN A 82 2.74 -34.34 2.37
C GLN A 82 2.10 -33.18 1.56
N GLY A 83 2.91 -32.28 1.01
CA GLY A 83 2.47 -31.17 0.15
C GLY A 83 2.19 -31.61 -1.28
#